data_AF-A0A966SKU3-F1
#
_entry.id   AF-A0A966SKU3-F1
#
_cell.length_a   1.000
_cell.length_b   1.000
_cell.length_c   1.000
_cell.angle_alpha   90.00
_cell.angle_beta   90.00
_cell.angle_gamma   90.00
#
_symmetry.space_group_name_H-M   'P 1'
#
loop_
_entity.id
_entity.type
_entity.pdbx_description
1 polymer ?
#
loop_
_entity_poly.entity_id
_entity_poly.type
_entity_poly.pdbx_seq_one_letter_code
_entity_poly.pdbx_strand_id
1 'polypeptide(L)'
;MPDQNTSVNTVRSFNFADLLELVAHEVPQRTALVCGDERLSYAELASRVEHLAATLDRRGLRAGETLALHCGNRPEYLIGFFAACRLGVLPFNVNYRYVEAEL
;
A
#
# COMPACT_ATOMS: atom_id res chain seq x y z
N MET A 1 43.56 4.49 -23.40
CA MET A 1 42.66 3.70 -24.29
C MET A 1 41.87 2.75 -23.40
N PRO A 2 40.54 2.68 -23.56
CA PRO A 2 39.58 3.11 -22.53
C PRO A 2 38.62 2.01 -22.04
N ASP A 3 37.87 2.31 -20.97
CA ASP A 3 36.41 2.09 -20.91
C ASP A 3 35.83 3.07 -19.86
N GLN A 4 35.25 4.21 -20.26
CA GLN A 4 33.87 4.41 -20.73
C GLN A 4 32.83 4.19 -19.61
N ASN A 5 32.68 5.21 -18.77
CA ASN A 5 31.41 5.81 -18.40
C ASN A 5 30.19 4.86 -18.42
N THR A 6 30.07 3.99 -17.42
CA THR A 6 28.75 3.41 -17.10
C THR A 6 27.96 4.45 -16.33
N SER A 7 27.33 5.37 -17.06
CA SER A 7 26.22 6.14 -16.52
C SER A 7 25.19 5.13 -16.02
N VAL A 8 25.15 4.89 -14.71
CA VAL A 8 24.05 4.15 -14.08
C VAL A 8 22.79 4.94 -14.43
N ASN A 9 22.05 4.42 -15.40
CA ASN A 9 20.75 4.96 -15.75
C ASN A 9 19.87 4.69 -14.54
N THR A 10 19.70 5.69 -13.67
CA THR A 10 18.89 5.58 -12.45
C THR A 10 17.45 5.43 -12.88
N VAL A 11 17.05 4.19 -13.18
CA VAL A 11 15.65 3.83 -13.40
C VAL A 11 14.91 4.26 -12.15
N ARG A 12 13.98 5.20 -12.32
CA ARG A 12 13.15 5.70 -11.22
C ARG A 12 12.33 4.50 -10.72
N SER A 13 12.65 4.01 -9.52
CA SER A 13 11.95 2.90 -8.91
C SER A 13 10.67 3.41 -8.26
N PHE A 14 9.57 2.67 -8.43
CA PHE A 14 8.26 2.97 -7.86
C PHE A 14 7.72 1.74 -7.15
N ASN A 15 6.96 1.94 -6.09
CA ASN A 15 6.12 0.93 -5.47
C ASN A 15 4.63 1.28 -5.65
N PHE A 16 3.74 0.43 -5.15
CA PHE A 16 2.30 0.61 -5.29
C PHE A 16 1.75 1.86 -4.60
N ALA A 17 2.34 2.30 -3.48
CA ALA A 17 1.94 3.52 -2.79
C ALA A 17 2.28 4.77 -3.62
N ASP A 18 3.45 4.80 -4.27
CA ASP A 18 3.83 5.91 -5.14
C ASP A 18 2.85 6.08 -6.32
N LEU A 19 2.39 4.96 -6.89
CA LEU A 19 1.39 4.97 -7.96
C LEU A 19 0.03 5.46 -7.46
N LEU A 20 -0.38 5.07 -6.25
CA LEU A 20 -1.61 5.55 -5.64
C LEU A 20 -1.54 7.08 -5.41
N GLU A 21 -0.43 7.57 -4.85
CA GLU A 21 -0.22 9.00 -4.62
C GLU A 21 -0.27 9.80 -5.93
N LEU A 22 0.41 9.30 -6.98
CA LEU A 22 0.38 9.93 -8.30
C LEU A 22 -1.05 10.03 -8.86
N VAL A 23 -1.81 8.93 -8.83
CA VAL A 23 -3.18 8.94 -9.35
C VAL A 23 -4.11 9.79 -8.49
N ALA A 24 -3.93 9.78 -7.16
CA ALA A 24 -4.70 10.62 -6.26
C ALA A 24 -4.41 12.11 -6.46
N HIS A 25 -3.21 12.47 -6.89
CA HIS A 25 -2.87 13.84 -7.29
C HIS A 25 -3.56 14.25 -8.60
N GLU A 26 -3.52 13.38 -9.62
CA GLU A 26 -4.03 13.70 -10.96
C GLU A 26 -5.56 13.66 -11.06
N VAL A 27 -6.22 12.70 -10.41
CA VAL A 27 -7.68 12.49 -10.50
C VAL A 27 -8.34 12.29 -9.13
N PRO A 28 -8.22 13.26 -8.20
CA PRO A 28 -8.55 13.09 -6.79
C PRO A 28 -10.00 12.66 -6.54
N GLN A 29 -10.95 13.18 -7.32
CA GLN A 29 -12.39 12.97 -7.12
C GLN A 29 -12.93 11.73 -7.83
N ARG A 30 -12.13 11.04 -8.64
CA ARG A 30 -12.57 9.82 -9.31
C ARG A 30 -12.69 8.69 -8.30
N THR A 31 -13.76 7.90 -8.39
CA THR A 31 -13.96 6.73 -7.54
C THR A 31 -12.84 5.71 -7.76
N ALA A 32 -12.13 5.38 -6.69
CA ALA A 32 -11.04 4.40 -6.66
C ALA A 32 -11.51 3.04 -6.16
N LEU A 33 -12.45 3.02 -5.20
CA LEU A 33 -12.91 1.81 -4.55
C LEU A 33 -14.41 1.84 -4.31
N VAL A 34 -15.06 0.70 -4.53
CA VAL A 34 -16.47 0.47 -4.22
C VAL A 34 -16.58 -0.82 -3.40
N CYS A 35 -17.25 -0.76 -2.25
CA CYS A 35 -17.52 -1.92 -1.40
C CYS A 35 -18.92 -1.81 -0.80
N GLY A 36 -19.88 -2.55 -1.37
CA GLY A 36 -21.30 -2.37 -1.05
C GLY A 36 -21.75 -0.96 -1.39
N ASP A 37 -22.30 -0.25 -0.40
CA ASP A 37 -22.73 1.14 -0.56
C ASP A 37 -21.58 2.16 -0.43
N GLU A 38 -20.46 1.76 0.17
CA GLU A 38 -19.30 2.62 0.37
C GLU A 38 -18.57 2.83 -0.96
N ARG A 39 -18.28 4.11 -1.25
CA ARG A 39 -17.50 4.56 -2.41
C ARG A 39 -16.43 5.50 -1.90
N LEU A 40 -15.18 5.21 -2.24
CA LEU A 40 -14.05 6.09 -1.94
C LEU A 40 -13.48 6.64 -3.25
N SER A 41 -13.26 7.94 -3.28
CA SER A 41 -12.43 8.61 -4.27
C SER A 41 -10.95 8.28 -4.06
N TYR A 42 -10.11 8.55 -5.07
CA TYR A 42 -8.66 8.36 -4.92
C TYR A 42 -8.08 9.23 -3.79
N ALA A 43 -8.56 10.46 -3.62
CA ALA A 43 -8.12 11.34 -2.53
C ALA A 43 -8.51 10.78 -1.15
N GLU A 44 -9.73 10.25 -0.99
CA GLU A 44 -10.17 9.64 0.27
C GLU A 44 -9.39 8.37 0.59
N LEU A 45 -9.16 7.52 -0.42
CA LEU A 45 -8.36 6.30 -0.25
C LEU A 45 -6.92 6.64 0.16
N ALA A 46 -6.25 7.54 -0.56
CA ALA A 46 -4.89 7.98 -0.24
C ALA A 46 -4.80 8.60 1.16
N SER A 47 -5.78 9.43 1.55
CA SER A 47 -5.84 10.00 2.90
C SER A 47 -5.97 8.92 3.98
N ARG A 48 -6.82 7.92 3.79
CA ARG A 48 -6.95 6.80 4.75
C ARG A 48 -5.68 5.96 4.83
N VAL A 49 -5.01 5.74 3.69
CA VAL A 49 -3.71 5.04 3.62
C VAL A 49 -2.64 5.78 4.41
N GLU A 50 -2.50 7.08 4.20
CA GLU A 50 -1.50 7.91 4.89
C GLU A 50 -1.75 7.92 6.41
N HIS A 51 -3.01 8.07 6.83
CA HIS A 51 -3.36 8.00 8.25
C HIS A 51 -3.02 6.65 8.90
N LEU A 52 -3.28 5.54 8.21
CA LEU A 52 -2.94 4.21 8.71
C LEU A 52 -1.41 4.00 8.75
N ALA A 53 -0.70 4.35 7.67
CA ALA A 53 0.75 4.27 7.58
C ALA A 53 1.42 5.05 8.72
N ALA A 54 1.04 6.30 8.93
CA ALA A 54 1.55 7.12 10.02
C ALA A 54 1.24 6.52 11.40
N THR A 55 0.09 5.85 11.56
CA THR A 55 -0.27 5.19 12.82
C THR A 55 0.58 3.95 13.08
N LEU A 56 0.83 3.13 12.06
CA LEU A 56 1.67 1.94 12.15
C LEU A 56 3.14 2.30 12.38
N ASP A 57 3.64 3.34 11.72
CA ASP A 57 4.99 3.86 11.93
C ASP A 57 5.20 4.34 13.38
N ARG A 58 4.23 5.10 13.93
CA ARG A 58 4.25 5.49 15.35
C ARG A 58 4.19 4.30 16.32
N ARG A 59 3.63 3.17 15.89
CA ARG A 59 3.59 1.93 16.68
C ARG A 59 4.85 1.07 16.54
N GLY A 60 5.81 1.49 15.71
CA GLY A 60 7.12 0.85 15.62
C GLY A 60 7.32 -0.05 14.42
N LEU A 61 6.36 -0.15 13.49
CA LEU A 61 6.51 -0.96 12.28
C LEU A 61 7.55 -0.30 11.35
N ARG A 62 8.48 -1.09 10.80
CA ARG A 62 9.63 -0.60 10.01
C ARG A 62 9.73 -1.29 8.64
N ALA A 63 10.37 -0.59 7.71
CA ALA A 63 10.66 -1.13 6.39
C ALA A 63 11.42 -2.47 6.48
N GLY A 64 11.04 -3.43 5.63
CA GLY A 64 11.55 -4.79 5.63
C GLY A 64 10.83 -5.75 6.59
N GLU A 65 9.97 -5.25 7.49
CA GLU A 65 9.10 -6.11 8.30
C GLU A 65 7.87 -6.57 7.50
N THR A 66 7.03 -7.40 8.12
CA THR A 66 5.81 -7.95 7.50
C THR A 66 4.57 -7.47 8.24
N LEU A 67 3.53 -7.08 7.50
CA LEU A 67 2.21 -6.75 8.03
C LEU A 67 1.20 -7.82 7.61
N ALA A 68 0.75 -8.63 8.58
CA ALA A 68 -0.34 -9.56 8.37
C ALA A 68 -1.69 -8.82 8.25
N LEU A 69 -2.39 -9.04 7.14
CA LEU A 69 -3.73 -8.49 6.88
C LEU A 69 -4.76 -9.60 7.08
N HIS A 70 -5.28 -9.69 8.30
CA HIS A 70 -6.37 -10.60 8.66
C HIS A 70 -7.71 -9.86 8.65
N CYS A 71 -8.30 -9.70 7.47
CA CYS A 71 -9.61 -9.09 7.32
C CYS A 71 -10.38 -9.69 6.14
N GLY A 72 -11.70 -9.46 6.11
CA GLY A 72 -12.56 -9.86 5.00
C GLY A 72 -12.39 -8.96 3.76
N ASN A 73 -13.19 -9.21 2.73
CA ASN A 73 -13.26 -8.36 1.52
C ASN A 73 -13.92 -7.02 1.83
N ARG A 74 -13.15 -6.10 2.42
CA ARG A 74 -13.59 -4.78 2.84
C ARG A 74 -12.54 -3.72 2.48
N PRO A 75 -12.87 -2.41 2.50
CA PRO A 75 -11.92 -1.36 2.15
C PRO A 75 -10.64 -1.36 2.98
N GLU A 76 -10.73 -1.78 4.25
CA GLU A 76 -9.61 -1.85 5.18
C GLU A 76 -8.48 -2.74 4.66
N TYR A 77 -8.79 -3.77 3.85
CA TYR A 77 -7.78 -4.62 3.23
C TYR A 77 -6.87 -3.81 2.30
N LEU A 78 -7.44 -3.06 1.37
CA LEU A 78 -6.67 -2.24 0.43
C LEU A 78 -5.97 -1.08 1.14
N ILE A 79 -6.62 -0.47 2.13
CA ILE A 79 -5.99 0.57 2.94
C ILE A 79 -4.75 0.01 3.65
N GLY A 80 -4.85 -1.17 4.26
CA GLY A 80 -3.73 -1.86 4.91
C GLY A 80 -2.62 -2.26 3.95
N PHE A 81 -2.99 -2.76 2.77
CA PHE A 81 -2.03 -3.12 1.71
C PHE A 81 -1.19 -1.91 1.27
N PHE A 82 -1.84 -0.80 0.90
CA PHE A 82 -1.13 0.40 0.47
C PHE A 82 -0.36 1.05 1.62
N ALA A 83 -0.86 1.00 2.86
CA ALA A 83 -0.14 1.50 4.02
C ALA A 83 1.15 0.70 4.29
N ALA A 84 1.13 -0.63 4.09
CA ALA A 84 2.34 -1.44 4.15
C ALA A 84 3.34 -1.05 3.07
N CYS A 85 2.90 -0.94 1.80
CA CYS A 85 3.76 -0.50 0.70
C CYS A 85 4.36 0.88 0.97
N ARG A 86 3.57 1.81 1.51
CA ARG A 86 3.99 3.17 1.89
C ARG A 86 5.13 3.17 2.90
N LEU A 87 5.13 2.22 3.84
CA LEU A 87 6.17 2.05 4.85
C LEU A 87 7.36 1.17 4.40
N GLY A 88 7.33 0.63 3.18
CA GLY A 88 8.32 -0.36 2.74
C GLY A 88 8.22 -1.70 3.49
N VAL A 89 7.03 -2.00 4.01
CA VAL A 89 6.69 -3.24 4.72
C VAL A 89 6.07 -4.23 3.74
N LEU A 90 6.31 -5.53 3.94
CA LEU A 90 5.70 -6.58 3.13
C LEU A 90 4.24 -6.84 3.58
N PRO A 91 3.22 -6.54 2.75
CA PRO A 91 1.85 -6.96 3.06
C PRO A 91 1.69 -8.47 2.88
N PHE A 92 1.18 -9.15 3.90
CA PHE A 92 0.90 -10.58 3.86
C PHE A 92 -0.60 -10.83 4.07
N ASN A 93 -1.27 -11.38 3.06
CA ASN A 93 -2.68 -11.73 3.17
C ASN A 93 -2.84 -12.97 4.06
N VAL A 94 -3.67 -12.86 5.10
CA VAL A 94 -4.08 -14.02 5.89
C VAL A 94 -5.51 -14.36 5.49
N ASN A 95 -5.72 -15.58 4.98
CA ASN A 95 -7.05 -16.02 4.61
C ASN A 95 -7.93 -16.08 5.86
N TYR A 96 -8.90 -15.17 5.95
CA TYR A 96 -9.82 -15.06 7.08
C TYR A 96 -10.73 -16.27 7.27
N ARG A 97 -10.74 -17.22 6.31
CA ARG A 97 -11.51 -18.46 6.36
C ARG A 97 -10.73 -19.64 6.91
N TYR A 98 -9.44 -19.47 7.24
CA TYR A 98 -8.69 -20.56 7.85
C TYR A 98 -9.37 -21.00 9.13
N VAL A 99 -9.58 -22.32 9.24
CA VAL A 99 -9.99 -22.95 10.48
C VAL A 99 -8.76 -23.31 11.31
N GLU A 100 -8.93 -23.56 12.62
CA GLU A 100 -7.82 -23.85 13.54
C GLU A 100 -6.91 -25.00 13.06
N ALA A 101 -7.45 -25.94 12.28
CA ALA A 101 -6.69 -27.05 11.69
C ALA A 101 -5.75 -26.64 10.53
N GLU A 102 -5.81 -25.40 10.05
CA GLU A 102 -5.07 -24.86 8.90
C GLU A 102 -4.09 -23.73 9.27
N LEU A 103 -3.98 -23.40 10.56
CA LEU A 103 -3.04 -22.43 11.14
C LEU A 103 -1.71 -23.09 11.49
#